data_AF-A0A815Y5I8-F1
#
_entry.id   AF-A0A815Y5I8-F1
#
_cell.length_a   1.000
_cell.length_b   1.000
_cell.length_c   1.000
_cell.angle_alpha   90.00
_cell.angle_beta   90.00
_cell.angle_gamma   90.00
#
_symmetry.space_group_name_H-M   'P 1'
#
loop_
_entity.id
_entity.type
_entity.pdbx_description
1 polymer ?
#
loop_
_entity_poly.entity_id
_entity_poly.type
_entity_poly.pdbx_seq_one_letter_code
_entity_poly.pdbx_strand_id
1 'polypeptide(L)'
;YNFEYRLSLPIDRQRSSTDQRSGLGSLVEISFDNEVATSFLNYASSHHVTPFQLGLATFYTFLFKLTHHQKDLCISSLNANRYRNELQNVLGMFVSTLPYRIELNSYWTFDELVKFVHGKCLSILSHSHYPLQHILADFHLNQSNIAFLETVFYFVSMSFDMSQLSVHGTSLEEVSLDQSTEVAKFDFMSTFIYNPLRDNKKLSCFFVCSNDLYEEKTLENIARRFQYFVSQLFTMNPSVKELNLWNIPINNLQIILPEEANELHKILFKKVSNSINEDDICDVIFQVVVKGFLMTRNPIN
;
A
#
# COMPACT_ATOMS: atom_id res chain seq x y z
N TYR A 1 -0.37 7.04 -22.91
CA TYR A 1 -0.77 6.27 -21.72
C TYR A 1 -1.28 4.92 -22.20
N ASN A 2 -0.52 3.83 -22.04
CA ASN A 2 -1.02 2.47 -22.25
C ASN A 2 -1.81 1.99 -21.01
N PHE A 3 -3.14 1.90 -21.12
CA PHE A 3 -4.04 1.53 -20.03
C PHE A 3 -4.37 0.03 -19.99
N GLU A 4 -3.69 -0.78 -20.80
CA GLU A 4 -3.98 -2.21 -20.96
C GLU A 4 -3.08 -3.09 -20.07
N TYR A 5 -1.92 -2.57 -19.64
CA TYR A 5 -0.98 -3.32 -18.81
C TYR A 5 -1.44 -3.39 -17.35
N ARG A 6 -1.57 -4.63 -16.87
CA ARG A 6 -1.89 -4.94 -15.47
C ARG A 6 -0.65 -4.97 -14.61
N LEU A 7 -0.89 -4.85 -13.32
CA LEU A 7 0.09 -5.15 -12.30
C LEU A 7 0.27 -6.67 -12.20
N SER A 8 1.51 -7.13 -12.20
CA SER A 8 1.85 -8.55 -11.98
C SER A 8 1.76 -8.92 -10.48
N LEU A 9 0.56 -8.76 -9.90
CA LEU A 9 0.29 -9.13 -8.51
C LEU A 9 0.27 -10.66 -8.34
N PRO A 10 0.68 -11.18 -7.17
CA PRO A 10 0.67 -12.62 -6.89
C PRO A 10 -0.78 -13.11 -6.65
N ILE A 11 -1.49 -13.41 -7.74
CA ILE A 11 -2.83 -14.01 -7.72
C ILE A 11 -2.74 -15.55 -7.66
N ASP A 12 -3.71 -16.18 -7.00
CA ASP A 12 -3.77 -17.64 -6.82
C ASP A 12 -4.60 -18.33 -7.90
N ARG A 13 -5.52 -17.60 -8.53
CA ARG A 13 -6.45 -18.11 -9.54
C ARG A 13 -6.35 -17.36 -10.85
N GLN A 14 -6.66 -18.06 -11.94
CA GLN A 14 -6.83 -17.40 -13.23
C GLN A 14 -8.05 -16.49 -13.20
N ARG A 15 -7.90 -15.34 -13.83
CA ARG A 15 -8.96 -14.35 -13.93
C ARG A 15 -10.10 -14.85 -14.81
N SER A 16 -11.32 -14.83 -14.27
CA SER A 16 -12.55 -15.02 -15.03
C SER A 16 -12.92 -13.76 -15.83
N SER A 17 -13.81 -13.90 -16.82
CA SER A 17 -14.38 -12.73 -17.49
C SER A 17 -15.17 -11.88 -16.49
N THR A 18 -15.23 -10.57 -16.71
CA THR A 18 -15.85 -9.62 -15.79
C THR A 18 -17.31 -9.91 -15.46
N ASP A 19 -18.06 -10.45 -16.42
CA ASP A 19 -19.47 -10.85 -16.24
C ASP A 19 -19.65 -12.04 -15.28
N GLN A 20 -18.56 -12.71 -14.91
CA GLN A 20 -18.54 -13.87 -14.02
C GLN A 20 -17.96 -13.53 -12.64
N ARG A 21 -17.73 -12.26 -12.32
CA ARG A 21 -17.23 -11.87 -10.99
C ARG A 21 -18.28 -12.15 -9.93
N SER A 22 -17.89 -12.85 -8.88
CA SER A 22 -18.79 -13.15 -7.76
C SER A 22 -19.09 -11.91 -6.90
N GLY A 23 -18.18 -10.93 -6.91
CA GLY A 23 -18.23 -9.76 -6.02
C GLY A 23 -17.83 -10.08 -4.58
N LEU A 24 -17.53 -11.34 -4.25
CA LEU A 24 -17.08 -11.76 -2.93
C LEU A 24 -15.65 -11.33 -2.71
N GLY A 25 -15.37 -10.83 -1.51
CA GLY A 25 -14.05 -10.42 -1.08
C GLY A 25 -13.61 -11.03 0.23
N SER A 26 -12.32 -10.88 0.49
CA SER A 26 -11.69 -11.08 1.79
C SER A 26 -11.10 -9.76 2.23
N LEU A 27 -11.17 -9.49 3.54
CA LEU A 27 -10.67 -8.30 4.20
C LEU A 27 -9.58 -8.68 5.19
N VAL A 28 -8.47 -7.95 5.19
CA VAL A 28 -7.49 -8.01 6.27
C VAL A 28 -7.23 -6.60 6.80
N GLU A 29 -7.40 -6.41 8.11
CA GLU A 29 -7.00 -5.19 8.81
C GLU A 29 -5.51 -5.26 9.18
N ILE A 30 -4.81 -4.18 8.89
CA ILE A 30 -3.42 -3.93 9.24
C ILE A 30 -3.42 -2.78 10.26
N SER A 31 -3.18 -3.13 11.52
CA SER A 31 -2.99 -2.16 12.60
C SER A 31 -1.53 -1.70 12.66
N PHE A 32 -1.32 -0.40 12.85
CA PHE A 32 0.00 0.18 13.12
C PHE A 32 0.07 0.68 14.56
N ASP A 33 1.22 0.49 15.20
CA ASP A 33 1.46 0.99 16.54
C ASP A 33 1.49 2.53 16.56
N ASN A 34 1.21 3.13 17.71
CA ASN A 34 1.10 4.58 17.85
C ASN A 34 2.40 5.32 17.45
N GLU A 35 3.56 4.69 17.64
CA GLU A 35 4.86 5.25 17.22
C GLU A 35 4.93 5.37 15.69
N VAL A 36 4.64 4.29 14.96
CA VAL A 36 4.61 4.24 13.49
C VAL A 36 3.61 5.26 12.95
N ALA A 37 2.40 5.31 13.52
CA ALA A 37 1.38 6.27 13.13
C ALA A 37 1.83 7.73 13.34
N THR A 38 2.46 8.02 14.47
CA THR A 38 2.97 9.37 14.78
C THR A 38 4.10 9.76 13.84
N SER A 39 5.03 8.85 13.59
CA SER A 39 6.15 9.06 12.67
C SER A 39 5.67 9.28 11.23
N PHE A 40 4.69 8.50 10.76
CA PHE A 40 4.06 8.67 9.45
C PHE A 40 3.44 10.07 9.29
N LEU A 41 2.70 10.53 10.29
CA LEU A 41 2.05 11.86 10.26
C LEU A 41 3.07 12.99 10.39
N ASN A 42 4.10 12.83 11.23
CA ASN A 42 5.18 13.79 11.38
C ASN A 42 6.00 13.90 10.09
N TYR A 43 6.28 12.79 9.41
CA TYR A 43 6.90 12.80 8.09
C TYR A 43 6.09 13.62 7.12
N ALA A 44 4.77 13.35 7.02
CA ALA A 44 3.90 14.03 6.07
C ALA A 44 3.93 15.55 6.31
N SER A 45 3.82 15.95 7.57
CA SER A 45 3.92 17.35 8.00
C SER A 45 5.27 17.98 7.68
N SER A 46 6.39 17.33 8.04
CA SER A 46 7.74 17.88 7.87
C SER A 46 8.20 17.98 6.41
N HIS A 47 7.66 17.12 5.54
CA HIS A 47 7.93 17.12 4.10
C HIS A 47 6.91 17.92 3.28
N HIS A 48 5.96 18.59 3.95
CA HIS A 48 4.88 19.36 3.31
C HIS A 48 4.05 18.55 2.30
N VAL A 49 3.79 17.28 2.63
CA VAL A 49 2.92 16.38 1.84
C VAL A 49 1.71 15.95 2.65
N THR A 50 0.64 15.53 1.97
CA THR A 50 -0.53 15.00 2.68
C THR A 50 -0.33 13.53 3.08
N PRO A 51 -1.00 13.04 4.14
CA PRO A 51 -1.02 11.62 4.48
C PRO A 51 -1.43 10.70 3.32
N PHE A 52 -2.34 11.18 2.45
CA PHE A 52 -2.70 10.50 1.21
C PHE A 52 -1.50 10.34 0.27
N GLN A 53 -0.74 11.43 0.02
CA GLN A 53 0.42 11.39 -0.87
C GLN A 53 1.51 10.47 -0.34
N LEU A 54 1.76 10.51 0.97
CA LEU A 54 2.71 9.61 1.63
C LEU A 54 2.25 8.15 1.54
N GLY A 55 1.00 7.86 1.90
CA GLY A 55 0.45 6.50 1.84
C GLY A 55 0.46 5.94 0.41
N LEU A 56 0.17 6.77 -0.58
CA LEU A 56 0.24 6.39 -1.99
C LEU A 56 1.68 6.06 -2.42
N ALA A 57 2.67 6.87 -2.04
CA ALA A 57 4.08 6.60 -2.33
C ALA A 57 4.59 5.31 -1.65
N THR A 58 4.18 5.09 -0.39
CA THR A 58 4.43 3.84 0.33
C THR A 58 3.83 2.65 -0.39
N PHE A 59 2.58 2.77 -0.87
CA PHE A 59 1.92 1.70 -1.61
C PHE A 59 2.58 1.44 -2.98
N TYR A 60 2.99 2.48 -3.73
CA TYR A 60 3.79 2.32 -4.95
C TYR A 60 5.09 1.57 -4.69
N THR A 61 5.80 1.92 -3.63
CA THR A 61 7.07 1.26 -3.24
C THR A 61 6.82 -0.21 -2.91
N PHE A 62 5.77 -0.50 -2.15
CA PHE A 62 5.38 -1.86 -1.81
C PHE A 62 5.03 -2.68 -3.05
N LEU A 63 4.18 -2.14 -3.94
CA LEU A 63 3.79 -2.83 -5.17
C LEU A 63 4.97 -3.03 -6.12
N PHE A 64 5.87 -2.06 -6.23
CA PHE A 64 7.12 -2.20 -6.99
C PHE A 64 7.92 -3.42 -6.51
N LYS A 65 8.03 -3.62 -5.20
CA LYS A 65 8.71 -4.79 -4.63
C LYS A 65 7.90 -6.07 -4.80
N LEU A 66 6.58 -6.02 -4.62
CA LEU A 66 5.67 -7.16 -4.72
C LEU A 66 5.57 -7.72 -6.14
N THR A 67 5.66 -6.85 -7.15
CA THR A 67 5.55 -7.18 -8.59
C THR A 67 6.92 -7.48 -9.22
N HIS A 68 7.95 -7.78 -8.43
CA HIS A 68 9.31 -8.03 -8.92
C HIS A 68 9.91 -6.88 -9.75
N HIS A 69 9.76 -5.65 -9.26
CA HIS A 69 10.35 -4.44 -9.82
C HIS A 69 9.70 -3.92 -11.13
N GLN A 70 8.39 -4.16 -11.32
CA GLN A 70 7.63 -3.50 -12.38
C GLN A 70 7.68 -1.97 -12.19
N LYS A 71 8.19 -1.24 -13.18
CA LYS A 71 8.41 0.21 -13.08
C LYS A 71 7.20 1.04 -13.46
N ASP A 72 6.43 0.61 -14.45
CA ASP A 72 5.23 1.31 -14.90
C ASP A 72 4.01 0.79 -14.14
N LEU A 73 3.60 1.55 -13.12
CA LEU A 73 2.51 1.21 -12.22
C LEU A 73 1.37 2.21 -12.40
N CYS A 74 0.15 1.70 -12.57
CA CYS A 74 -1.06 2.51 -12.61
C CYS A 74 -2.00 2.09 -11.47
N ILE A 75 -2.12 2.93 -10.46
CA ILE A 75 -2.97 2.74 -9.29
C ILE A 75 -4.12 3.73 -9.38
N SER A 76 -5.35 3.26 -9.25
CA SER A 76 -6.50 4.15 -9.21
C SER A 76 -6.75 4.68 -7.81
N SER A 77 -7.31 5.88 -7.69
CA SER A 77 -7.76 6.41 -6.41
C SER A 77 -9.13 7.03 -6.49
N LEU A 78 -9.88 6.90 -5.39
CA LEU A 78 -11.20 7.49 -5.24
C LEU A 78 -11.07 8.93 -4.77
N ASN A 79 -11.76 9.82 -5.46
CA ASN A 79 -11.80 11.23 -5.17
C ASN A 79 -13.24 11.65 -4.92
N ALA A 80 -13.52 12.24 -3.76
CA ALA A 80 -14.87 12.64 -3.37
C ALA A 80 -15.48 13.68 -4.32
N ASN A 81 -14.64 14.48 -5.02
CA ASN A 81 -15.07 15.45 -6.04
C ASN A 81 -16.04 16.53 -5.50
N ARG A 82 -16.00 16.81 -4.19
CA ARG A 82 -16.81 17.82 -3.49
C ARG A 82 -16.03 19.12 -3.25
N TYR A 83 -15.39 19.65 -4.29
CA TYR A 83 -14.53 20.84 -4.19
C TYR A 83 -15.29 22.16 -3.98
N ARG A 84 -16.56 22.18 -4.37
CA ARG A 84 -17.45 23.34 -4.23
C ARG A 84 -18.21 23.24 -2.91
N ASN A 85 -18.29 24.34 -2.17
CA ASN A 85 -18.95 24.36 -0.86
C ASN A 85 -20.42 23.91 -0.95
N GLU A 86 -21.09 24.25 -2.06
CA GLU A 86 -22.47 23.88 -2.34
C GLU A 86 -22.68 22.36 -2.43
N LEU A 87 -21.63 21.59 -2.74
CA LEU A 87 -21.69 20.13 -2.88
C LEU A 87 -21.36 19.38 -1.58
N GLN A 88 -20.81 20.06 -0.56
CA GLN A 88 -20.35 19.39 0.67
C GLN A 88 -21.49 18.68 1.40
N ASN A 89 -22.67 19.31 1.43
CA ASN A 89 -23.84 18.84 2.18
C ASN A 89 -24.92 18.19 1.30
N VAL A 90 -24.59 17.85 0.05
CA VAL A 90 -25.55 17.25 -0.89
C VAL A 90 -25.41 15.73 -0.91
N LEU A 91 -26.53 15.03 -0.80
CA LEU A 91 -26.62 13.60 -1.03
C LEU A 91 -26.59 13.33 -2.54
N GLY A 92 -25.63 12.53 -3.00
CA GLY A 92 -25.48 12.19 -4.42
C GLY A 92 -24.17 11.47 -4.74
N MET A 93 -24.09 10.96 -5.98
CA MET A 93 -22.90 10.28 -6.50
C MET A 93 -21.93 11.30 -7.12
N PHE A 94 -20.95 11.72 -6.32
CA PHE A 94 -19.91 12.66 -6.76
C PHE A 94 -18.55 11.99 -6.94
N VAL A 95 -18.35 10.80 -6.35
CA VAL A 95 -17.05 10.13 -6.33
C VAL A 95 -16.58 9.84 -7.76
N SER A 96 -15.34 10.22 -8.05
CA SER A 96 -14.64 9.90 -9.30
C SER A 96 -13.45 9.01 -9.00
N THR A 97 -13.17 8.08 -9.91
CA THR A 97 -11.98 7.23 -9.86
C THR A 97 -10.96 7.75 -10.85
N LEU A 98 -9.78 8.12 -10.37
CA LEU A 98 -8.72 8.72 -11.17
C LEU A 98 -7.51 7.78 -11.25
N PRO A 99 -6.97 7.52 -12.46
CA PRO A 99 -5.74 6.75 -12.61
C PRO A 99 -4.52 7.59 -12.26
N TYR A 100 -3.74 7.14 -11.28
CA TYR A 100 -2.40 7.64 -11.00
C TYR A 100 -1.43 6.68 -11.68
N ARG A 101 -0.75 7.14 -12.73
CA ARG A 101 0.29 6.34 -13.39
C ARG A 101 1.65 6.96 -13.12
N ILE A 102 2.57 6.14 -12.65
CA ILE A 102 3.94 6.52 -12.35
C ILE A 102 4.88 5.50 -12.97
N GLU A 103 5.83 6.00 -13.75
CA GLU A 103 7.01 5.22 -14.14
C GLU A 103 8.08 5.44 -13.06
N LEU A 104 8.31 4.40 -12.26
CA LEU A 104 9.25 4.43 -11.14
C LEU A 104 10.69 4.33 -11.63
N ASN A 105 11.54 5.19 -11.10
CA ASN A 105 12.97 4.98 -11.12
C ASN A 105 13.39 4.18 -9.87
N SER A 106 13.94 2.98 -10.09
CA SER A 106 14.40 2.08 -9.03
C SER A 106 15.50 2.68 -8.13
N TYR A 107 16.22 3.69 -8.62
CA TYR A 107 17.28 4.38 -7.90
C TYR A 107 16.80 5.59 -7.10
N TRP A 108 15.54 6.01 -7.25
CA TRP A 108 15.00 7.07 -6.41
C TRP A 108 15.01 6.64 -4.96
N THR A 109 15.43 7.54 -4.08
CA THR A 109 15.17 7.37 -2.66
C THR A 109 13.67 7.40 -2.39
N PHE A 110 13.25 6.89 -1.23
CA PHE A 110 11.85 7.00 -0.84
C PHE A 110 11.40 8.47 -0.75
N ASP A 111 12.24 9.38 -0.24
CA ASP A 111 11.99 10.83 -0.22
C ASP A 111 11.77 11.41 -1.63
N GLU A 112 12.61 11.02 -2.59
CA GLU A 112 12.48 11.45 -3.98
C GLU A 112 11.18 10.95 -4.59
N LEU A 113 10.80 9.69 -4.32
CA LEU A 113 9.51 9.15 -4.76
C LEU A 113 8.33 9.89 -4.13
N VAL A 114 8.37 10.22 -2.84
CA VAL A 114 7.30 10.97 -2.18
C VAL A 114 7.15 12.36 -2.80
N LYS A 115 8.26 13.06 -3.06
CA LYS A 115 8.24 14.36 -3.76
C LYS A 115 7.67 14.24 -5.17
N PHE A 116 8.04 13.18 -5.90
CA PHE A 116 7.49 12.91 -7.23
C PHE A 116 5.98 12.65 -7.18
N VAL A 117 5.52 11.80 -6.26
CA VAL A 117 4.10 11.50 -6.05
C VAL A 117 3.32 12.76 -5.69
N HIS A 118 3.87 13.62 -4.83
CA HIS A 118 3.27 14.91 -4.49
C HIS A 118 3.00 15.76 -5.74
N GLY A 119 4.02 15.99 -6.59
CA GLY A 119 3.86 16.76 -7.83
C GLY A 119 2.89 16.11 -8.81
N LYS A 120 2.93 14.77 -8.92
CA LYS A 120 2.02 14.01 -9.80
C LYS A 120 0.57 14.12 -9.34
N CYS A 121 0.31 14.04 -8.02
CA CYS A 121 -1.02 14.21 -7.45
C CYS A 121 -1.59 15.60 -7.77
N LEU A 122 -0.81 16.67 -7.60
CA LEU A 122 -1.25 18.03 -7.93
C LEU A 122 -1.61 18.17 -9.43
N SER A 123 -0.79 17.59 -10.31
CA SER A 123 -1.04 17.58 -11.75
C SER A 123 -2.33 16.83 -12.11
N ILE A 124 -2.57 15.65 -11.53
CA ILE A 124 -3.78 14.87 -11.78
C ILE A 124 -5.02 15.59 -11.25
N LEU A 125 -4.95 16.15 -10.03
CA LEU A 125 -6.08 16.82 -9.40
C LEU A 125 -6.54 18.05 -10.19
N SER A 126 -5.64 18.75 -10.89
CA SER A 126 -6.02 19.86 -11.79
C SER A 126 -6.91 19.44 -12.97
N HIS A 127 -7.00 18.14 -13.26
CA HIS A 127 -7.84 17.55 -14.32
C HIS A 127 -8.93 16.62 -13.75
N SER A 128 -9.14 16.59 -12.43
CA SER A 128 -10.05 15.67 -11.75
C SER A 128 -11.53 15.79 -12.14
N HIS A 129 -11.91 16.90 -12.77
CA HIS A 129 -13.24 17.14 -13.30
C HIS A 129 -13.55 16.36 -14.59
N TYR A 130 -12.54 15.82 -15.27
CA TYR A 130 -12.75 15.01 -16.45
C TYR A 130 -13.28 13.62 -16.05
N PRO A 131 -14.51 13.24 -16.42
CA PRO A 131 -15.09 12.01 -15.92
C PRO A 131 -14.42 10.76 -16.49
N LEU A 132 -14.33 9.71 -15.67
CA LEU A 132 -13.71 8.43 -16.06
C LEU A 132 -14.33 7.86 -17.34
N GLN A 133 -15.66 7.94 -17.53
CA GLN A 133 -16.30 7.41 -18.73
C GLN A 133 -15.80 8.06 -20.02
N HIS A 134 -15.39 9.32 -19.98
CA HIS A 134 -14.80 9.99 -21.13
C HIS A 134 -13.37 9.53 -21.36
N ILE A 135 -12.58 9.32 -20.30
CA ILE A 135 -11.24 8.70 -20.41
C ILE A 135 -11.36 7.34 -21.10
N LEU A 136 -12.31 6.50 -20.68
CA LEU A 136 -12.50 5.18 -21.29
C LEU A 136 -12.88 5.26 -22.77
N ALA A 137 -13.78 6.18 -23.12
CA ALA A 137 -14.21 6.41 -24.49
C ALA A 137 -13.07 6.90 -25.39
N ASP A 138 -12.29 7.89 -24.92
CA ASP A 138 -11.19 8.50 -25.68
C ASP A 138 -10.06 7.51 -25.99
N PHE A 139 -9.85 6.53 -25.11
CA PHE A 139 -8.84 5.49 -25.28
C PHE A 139 -9.41 4.18 -25.86
N HIS A 140 -10.67 4.18 -26.31
CA HIS A 140 -11.36 3.01 -26.87
C HIS A 140 -11.27 1.76 -25.97
N LEU A 141 -11.25 1.96 -24.65
CA LEU A 141 -11.12 0.89 -23.68
C LEU A 141 -12.48 0.23 -23.46
N ASN A 142 -12.54 -1.10 -23.58
CA ASN A 142 -13.73 -1.85 -23.24
C ASN A 142 -14.02 -1.71 -21.75
N GLN A 143 -15.24 -1.27 -21.41
CA GLN A 143 -15.68 -1.00 -20.04
C GLN A 143 -15.54 -2.22 -19.11
N SER A 144 -15.61 -3.41 -19.69
CA SER A 144 -15.54 -4.66 -18.94
C SER A 144 -14.13 -5.01 -18.46
N ASN A 145 -13.03 -4.47 -19.00
CA ASN A 145 -11.71 -4.98 -18.63
C ASN A 145 -10.60 -3.92 -18.54
N ILE A 146 -10.72 -3.04 -17.54
CA ILE A 146 -9.88 -1.85 -17.40
C ILE A 146 -8.74 -2.13 -16.41
N ALA A 147 -7.54 -2.41 -16.93
CA ALA A 147 -6.38 -2.82 -16.14
C ALA A 147 -6.04 -1.88 -14.97
N PHE A 148 -6.18 -0.57 -15.16
CA PHE A 148 -5.85 0.40 -14.13
C PHE A 148 -6.87 0.54 -13.01
N LEU A 149 -8.09 0.01 -13.16
CA LEU A 149 -9.12 0.00 -12.11
C LEU A 149 -8.98 -1.20 -11.16
N GLU A 150 -8.03 -2.08 -11.40
CA GLU A 150 -7.91 -3.36 -10.67
C GLU A 150 -7.30 -3.18 -9.29
N THR A 151 -6.34 -2.25 -9.20
CA THR A 151 -5.66 -1.91 -7.96
C THR A 151 -6.00 -0.47 -7.57
N VAL A 152 -6.65 -0.35 -6.42
CA VAL A 152 -7.15 0.93 -5.92
C VAL A 152 -6.47 1.27 -4.60
N PHE A 153 -6.08 2.53 -4.45
CA PHE A 153 -5.61 3.11 -3.21
C PHE A 153 -6.58 4.20 -2.74
N TYR A 154 -6.90 4.21 -1.45
CA TYR A 154 -7.71 5.25 -0.85
C TYR A 154 -7.18 5.62 0.54
N PHE A 155 -7.43 6.87 0.95
CA PHE A 155 -7.09 7.37 2.26
C PHE A 155 -8.30 8.10 2.83
N VAL A 156 -8.74 7.69 4.00
CA VAL A 156 -9.88 8.28 4.72
C VAL A 156 -9.37 8.91 6.00
N SER A 157 -9.64 10.20 6.19
CA SER A 157 -9.51 10.84 7.49
C SER A 157 -10.89 10.93 8.12
N MET A 158 -11.08 10.30 9.27
CA MET A 158 -12.31 10.46 10.05
C MET A 158 -12.34 11.84 10.66
N SER A 159 -13.44 12.56 10.46
CA SER A 159 -13.68 13.90 11.01
C SER A 159 -14.77 13.91 12.08
N PHE A 160 -15.34 12.75 12.39
CA PHE A 160 -16.47 12.61 13.30
C PHE A 160 -16.36 11.32 14.10
N ASP A 161 -16.74 11.39 15.38
CA ASP A 161 -16.80 10.24 16.28
C ASP A 161 -18.26 9.80 16.43
N MET A 162 -18.60 8.65 15.84
CA MET A 162 -19.95 8.09 15.88
C MET A 162 -20.47 7.90 17.31
N SER A 163 -19.59 7.73 18.31
CA SER A 163 -20.01 7.60 19.72
C SER A 163 -20.59 8.89 20.30
N GLN A 164 -20.37 10.05 19.65
CA GLN A 164 -20.89 11.35 20.06
C GLN A 164 -22.23 11.70 19.41
N LEU A 165 -22.73 10.86 18.50
CA LEU A 165 -24.06 11.05 17.90
C LEU A 165 -25.15 10.81 18.95
N SER A 166 -25.99 11.80 19.14
CA SER A 166 -27.20 11.67 19.96
C SER A 166 -28.41 12.26 19.26
N VAL A 167 -29.57 11.67 19.50
CA VAL A 167 -30.86 12.12 18.99
C VAL A 167 -31.77 12.33 20.19
N HIS A 168 -32.22 13.56 20.42
CA HIS A 168 -33.09 13.93 21.55
C HIS A 168 -32.58 13.45 22.92
N GLY A 169 -31.25 13.48 23.14
CA GLY A 169 -30.64 13.04 24.41
C GLY A 169 -30.44 11.53 24.54
N THR A 170 -30.76 10.74 23.50
CA THR A 170 -30.45 9.31 23.43
C THR A 170 -29.15 9.09 22.66
N SER A 171 -28.25 8.29 23.21
CA SER A 171 -27.02 7.86 22.54
C SER A 171 -27.32 6.90 21.39
N LEU A 172 -26.65 7.08 20.27
CA LEU A 172 -26.68 6.12 19.16
C LEU A 172 -25.53 5.12 19.31
N GLU A 173 -25.82 3.85 19.12
CA GLU A 173 -24.82 2.78 19.04
C GLU A 173 -24.77 2.27 17.60
N GLU A 174 -23.57 2.17 17.05
CA GLU A 174 -23.38 1.55 15.73
C GLU A 174 -23.58 0.05 15.86
N VAL A 175 -24.61 -0.48 15.21
CA VAL A 175 -24.83 -1.92 15.10
C VAL A 175 -24.21 -2.39 13.80
N SER A 176 -23.12 -3.13 13.90
CA SER A 176 -22.58 -3.89 12.77
C SER A 176 -23.66 -4.86 12.30
N LEU A 177 -24.09 -4.73 11.05
CA LEU A 177 -24.84 -5.80 10.42
C LEU A 177 -23.87 -6.97 10.20
N ASP A 178 -24.29 -8.19 10.53
CA ASP A 178 -23.56 -9.41 10.14
C ASP A 178 -23.58 -9.52 8.61
N GLN A 179 -22.72 -8.76 7.94
CA GLN A 179 -22.37 -9.01 6.55
C GLN A 179 -21.47 -10.23 6.56
N SER A 180 -22.05 -11.40 6.33
CA SER A 180 -21.33 -12.67 6.28
C SER A 180 -20.28 -12.71 5.15
N THR A 181 -20.28 -11.73 4.24
CA THR A 181 -19.35 -11.65 3.12
C THR A 181 -18.96 -10.20 2.83
N GLU A 182 -17.65 -9.95 2.83
CA GLU A 182 -17.06 -8.70 2.35
C GLU A 182 -17.28 -8.55 0.83
N VAL A 183 -17.43 -7.30 0.37
CA VAL A 183 -17.68 -7.00 -1.05
C VAL A 183 -16.41 -6.47 -1.72
N ALA A 184 -15.89 -7.22 -2.69
CA ALA A 184 -14.77 -6.79 -3.52
C ALA A 184 -15.25 -6.06 -4.78
N LYS A 185 -15.15 -4.71 -4.75
CA LYS A 185 -15.43 -3.85 -5.91
C LYS A 185 -14.31 -3.83 -6.95
N PHE A 186 -13.10 -4.13 -6.50
CA PHE A 186 -11.86 -4.15 -7.27
C PHE A 186 -11.12 -5.45 -6.96
N ASP A 187 -10.05 -5.73 -7.71
CA ASP A 187 -9.27 -6.94 -7.48
C ASP A 187 -8.44 -6.83 -6.21
N PHE A 188 -7.88 -5.64 -5.97
CA PHE A 188 -7.12 -5.32 -4.79
C PHE A 188 -7.35 -3.85 -4.42
N MET A 189 -7.82 -3.59 -3.21
CA MET A 189 -8.05 -2.24 -2.69
C MET A 189 -7.31 -2.06 -1.37
N SER A 190 -6.44 -1.07 -1.31
CA SER A 190 -5.82 -0.59 -0.07
C SER A 190 -6.55 0.67 0.41
N THR A 191 -7.01 0.66 1.66
CA THR A 191 -7.62 1.83 2.29
C THR A 191 -6.91 2.14 3.59
N PHE A 192 -6.22 3.28 3.65
CA PHE A 192 -5.76 3.84 4.91
C PHE A 192 -6.90 4.54 5.62
N ILE A 193 -7.06 4.32 6.92
CA ILE A 193 -7.98 5.06 7.78
C ILE A 193 -7.15 5.76 8.85
N TYR A 194 -7.24 7.09 8.87
CA TYR A 194 -6.72 7.92 9.94
C TYR A 194 -7.89 8.42 10.80
N ASN A 195 -7.89 8.08 12.08
CA ASN A 195 -8.84 8.58 13.06
C ASN A 195 -8.12 9.42 14.13
N PRO A 196 -8.11 10.75 14.00
CA PRO A 196 -7.46 11.63 14.97
C PRO A 196 -8.15 11.63 16.35
N LEU A 197 -9.39 11.15 16.43
CA LEU A 197 -10.23 11.21 17.62
C LEU A 197 -10.05 10.00 18.56
N ARG A 198 -9.33 8.95 18.13
CA ARG A 198 -9.04 7.77 18.96
C ARG A 198 -7.65 7.85 19.56
N ASP A 199 -7.50 7.47 20.83
CA ASP A 199 -6.20 7.48 21.50
C ASP A 199 -5.24 6.40 21.00
N ASN A 200 -5.77 5.21 20.65
CA ASN A 200 -5.02 4.06 20.12
C ASN A 200 -5.48 3.71 18.70
N LYS A 201 -4.56 3.19 17.87
CA LYS A 201 -4.83 2.82 16.46
C LYS A 201 -5.31 3.99 15.61
N LYS A 202 -4.66 5.15 15.77
CA LYS A 202 -4.97 6.36 14.97
C LYS A 202 -4.83 6.13 13.47
N LEU A 203 -3.96 5.20 13.06
CA LEU A 203 -3.75 4.84 11.67
C LEU A 203 -3.91 3.33 11.50
N SER A 204 -4.75 2.91 10.57
CA SER A 204 -4.85 1.53 10.11
C SER A 204 -4.89 1.49 8.59
N CYS A 205 -4.63 0.31 8.02
CA CYS A 205 -4.82 0.04 6.60
C CYS A 205 -5.66 -1.22 6.45
N PHE A 206 -6.58 -1.21 5.50
CA PHE A 206 -7.39 -2.37 5.14
C PHE A 206 -7.03 -2.81 3.73
N PHE A 207 -6.81 -4.11 3.55
CA PHE A 207 -6.77 -4.72 2.22
C PHE A 207 -8.05 -5.49 1.98
N VAL A 208 -8.73 -5.16 0.88
CA VAL A 208 -9.85 -5.93 0.35
C VAL A 208 -9.43 -6.50 -1.00
N CYS A 209 -9.55 -7.81 -1.20
CA CYS A 209 -9.27 -8.43 -2.48
C CYS A 209 -10.43 -9.32 -2.95
N SER A 210 -10.48 -9.59 -4.25
CA SER A 210 -11.49 -10.47 -4.82
C SER A 210 -11.17 -11.95 -4.57
N ASN A 211 -12.13 -12.69 -4.04
CA ASN A 211 -12.01 -14.15 -3.82
C ASN A 211 -11.96 -14.93 -5.15
N ASP A 212 -12.32 -14.30 -6.26
CA ASP A 212 -12.15 -14.89 -7.59
C ASP A 212 -10.66 -15.00 -7.98
N LEU A 213 -9.77 -14.25 -7.31
CA LEU A 213 -8.34 -14.14 -7.64
C LEU A 213 -7.40 -14.57 -6.52
N TYR A 214 -7.78 -14.33 -5.27
CA TYR A 214 -6.90 -14.52 -4.12
C TYR A 214 -7.47 -15.54 -3.13
N GLU A 215 -6.58 -16.33 -2.55
CA GLU A 215 -6.80 -17.07 -1.31
C GLU A 215 -6.56 -16.15 -0.10
N GLU A 216 -7.31 -16.38 0.97
CA GLU A 216 -7.20 -15.61 2.22
C GLU A 216 -5.77 -15.61 2.75
N LYS A 217 -5.09 -16.77 2.71
CA LYS A 217 -3.68 -16.92 3.11
C LYS A 217 -2.73 -16.04 2.29
N THR A 218 -3.00 -15.85 1.00
CA THR A 218 -2.18 -15.00 0.14
C THR A 218 -2.38 -13.53 0.53
N LEU A 219 -3.61 -13.11 0.77
CA LEU A 219 -3.93 -11.78 1.27
C LEU A 219 -3.26 -11.52 2.63
N GLU A 220 -3.35 -12.46 3.57
CA GLU A 220 -2.70 -12.37 4.88
C GLU A 220 -1.19 -12.19 4.76
N ASN A 221 -0.52 -12.96 3.90
CA ASN A 221 0.92 -12.83 3.70
C ASN A 221 1.30 -11.46 3.09
N ILE A 222 0.52 -10.98 2.10
CA ILE A 222 0.71 -9.64 1.53
C ILE A 222 0.52 -8.57 2.62
N ALA A 223 -0.51 -8.70 3.45
CA ALA A 223 -0.79 -7.78 4.55
C ALA A 223 0.33 -7.77 5.60
N ARG A 224 0.84 -8.93 6.01
CA ARG A 224 1.98 -9.04 6.94
C ARG A 224 3.23 -8.37 6.38
N ARG A 225 3.54 -8.61 5.09
CA ARG A 225 4.68 -7.95 4.41
C ARG A 225 4.50 -6.44 4.33
N PHE A 226 3.28 -5.97 4.05
CA PHE A 226 2.99 -4.53 4.04
C PHE A 226 3.13 -3.91 5.43
N GLN A 227 2.58 -4.55 6.46
CA GLN A 227 2.70 -4.10 7.84
C GLN A 227 4.18 -3.97 8.24
N TYR A 228 4.96 -5.02 8.00
CA TYR A 228 6.39 -5.03 8.28
C TYR A 228 7.11 -3.89 7.54
N PHE A 229 6.85 -3.74 6.24
CA PHE A 229 7.45 -2.69 5.42
C PHE A 229 7.15 -1.28 5.93
N VAL A 230 5.88 -0.99 6.25
CA VAL A 230 5.47 0.32 6.81
C VAL A 230 6.11 0.54 8.18
N SER A 231 6.10 -0.46 9.05
CA SER A 231 6.74 -0.35 10.36
C SER A 231 8.23 -0.06 10.22
N GLN A 232 8.95 -0.76 9.35
CA GLN A 232 10.38 -0.50 9.11
C GLN A 232 10.64 0.94 8.63
N LEU A 233 9.79 1.46 7.73
CA LEU A 233 9.94 2.83 7.22
C LEU A 233 9.72 3.90 8.29
N PHE A 234 8.88 3.65 9.30
CA PHE A 234 8.43 4.69 10.22
C PHE A 234 8.73 4.41 11.70
N THR A 235 9.32 3.29 12.06
CA THR A 235 9.86 3.08 13.43
C THR A 235 11.05 4.01 13.66
N MET A 236 11.02 4.76 14.76
CA MET A 236 12.13 5.60 15.16
C MET A 236 13.16 4.73 15.88
N ASN A 237 14.37 4.59 15.31
CA ASN A 237 15.44 3.87 15.98
C ASN A 237 16.40 4.86 16.67
N PRO A 238 16.28 5.12 17.99
CA PRO A 238 17.10 6.11 18.67
C PRO A 238 18.60 5.78 18.68
N SER A 239 18.96 4.51 18.49
CA SER A 239 20.35 4.02 18.48
C SER A 239 21.05 4.16 17.13
N VAL A 240 20.31 4.41 16.04
CA VAL A 240 20.86 4.51 14.67
C VAL A 240 20.38 5.82 14.04
N LYS A 241 20.96 6.94 14.49
CA LYS A 241 20.68 8.28 13.92
C LYS A 241 21.02 8.41 12.43
N GLU A 242 21.74 7.45 11.83
CA GLU A 242 22.32 7.59 10.49
C GLU A 242 21.64 6.78 9.37
N LEU A 243 20.79 5.78 9.68
CA LEU A 243 20.11 4.97 8.67
C LEU A 243 18.60 5.22 8.68
N ASN A 244 18.22 6.41 8.23
CA ASN A 244 16.85 6.66 7.87
C ASN A 244 16.55 6.02 6.50
N LEU A 245 15.63 5.04 6.47
CA LEU A 245 15.25 4.34 5.25
C LEU A 245 14.69 5.29 4.17
N TRP A 246 14.27 6.50 4.54
CA TRP A 246 13.73 7.49 3.61
C TRP A 246 14.75 7.94 2.55
N ASN A 247 16.05 7.92 2.88
CA ASN A 247 17.15 8.28 1.97
C ASN A 247 17.72 7.08 1.19
N ILE A 248 17.11 5.91 1.31
CA ILE A 248 17.58 4.70 0.63
C ILE A 248 16.82 4.51 -0.68
N PRO A 249 17.51 4.12 -1.78
CA PRO A 249 16.86 3.79 -3.03
C PRO A 249 15.76 2.73 -2.86
N ILE A 250 14.61 2.91 -3.52
CA ILE A 250 13.45 2.01 -3.39
C ILE A 250 13.77 0.56 -3.77
N ASN A 251 14.76 0.33 -4.64
CA ASN A 251 15.23 -1.01 -4.99
C ASN A 251 15.82 -1.77 -3.79
N ASN A 252 16.44 -1.05 -2.86
CA ASN A 252 17.16 -1.59 -1.72
C ASN A 252 16.26 -1.79 -0.50
N LEU A 253 15.04 -1.24 -0.51
CA LEU A 253 14.04 -1.51 0.51
C LEU A 253 13.56 -2.97 0.41
N GLN A 254 13.30 -3.60 1.55
CA GLN A 254 12.87 -4.99 1.64
C GLN A 254 11.43 -5.09 2.13
N ILE A 255 10.73 -6.11 1.63
CA ILE A 255 9.38 -6.48 2.08
C ILE A 255 9.33 -7.92 2.59
N ILE A 256 10.49 -8.57 2.70
CA ILE A 256 10.64 -9.97 3.13
C ILE A 256 10.54 -9.99 4.66
N LEU A 257 9.69 -10.86 5.19
CA LEU A 257 9.53 -11.00 6.64
C LEU A 257 10.80 -11.60 7.27
N PRO A 258 11.12 -11.29 8.54
CA PRO A 258 12.29 -11.87 9.21
C PRO A 258 12.31 -13.41 9.21
N GLU A 259 11.14 -14.03 9.39
CA GLU A 259 10.98 -15.49 9.32
C GLU A 259 11.26 -16.06 7.93
N GLU A 260 10.84 -15.36 6.87
CA GLU A 260 11.12 -15.75 5.48
C GLU A 260 12.62 -15.61 5.15
N ALA A 261 13.26 -14.54 5.63
CA ALA A 261 14.69 -14.33 5.48
C ALA A 261 15.51 -15.43 6.17
N ASN A 262 15.10 -15.86 7.37
CA ASN A 262 15.74 -16.95 8.11
C ASN A 262 15.62 -18.29 7.36
N GLU A 263 14.46 -18.60 6.78
CA GLU A 263 14.29 -19.81 5.98
C GLU A 263 15.11 -19.78 4.69
N LEU A 264 15.14 -18.64 3.98
CA LEU A 264 15.99 -18.45 2.81
C LEU A 264 17.47 -18.65 3.15
N HIS A 265 17.92 -18.12 4.28
CA HIS A 265 19.28 -18.31 4.77
C HIS A 265 19.57 -19.80 5.01
N LYS A 266 18.69 -20.55 5.68
CA LYS A 266 18.87 -22.00 5.88
C LYS A 266 18.97 -22.77 4.55
N ILE A 267 18.13 -22.44 3.58
CA ILE A 267 18.12 -23.09 2.25
C ILE A 267 19.40 -22.78 1.48
N LEU A 268 19.85 -21.51 1.48
CA LEU A 268 21.08 -21.09 0.82
C LEU A 268 22.31 -21.74 1.46
N PHE A 269 22.41 -21.73 2.79
CA PHE A 269 23.50 -22.40 3.52
C PHE A 269 23.55 -23.90 3.20
N LYS A 270 22.40 -24.59 3.18
CA LYS A 270 22.34 -26.02 2.83
C LYS A 270 22.75 -26.31 1.38
N LYS A 271 22.45 -25.40 0.44
CA LYS A 271 22.90 -25.53 -0.95
C LYS A 271 24.40 -25.30 -1.08
N VAL A 272 24.94 -24.28 -0.42
CA VAL A 272 26.37 -23.94 -0.43
C VAL A 272 27.21 -25.03 0.23
N SER A 273 26.77 -25.54 1.39
CA SER A 273 27.46 -26.65 2.09
C SER A 273 27.50 -27.95 1.28
N ASN A 274 26.55 -28.15 0.36
CA ASN A 274 26.51 -29.32 -0.51
C ASN A 274 27.30 -29.14 -1.82
N SER A 275 27.83 -27.95 -2.10
CA SER A 275 28.44 -27.62 -3.40
C SER A 275 29.89 -27.11 -3.33
N ILE A 276 30.49 -26.98 -2.13
CA ILE A 276 31.78 -26.33 -1.96
C ILE A 276 32.66 -27.09 -0.93
N ASN A 277 33.94 -27.33 -1.27
CA ASN A 277 34.98 -27.82 -0.33
C ASN A 277 35.27 -26.76 0.74
N GLU A 278 35.57 -27.18 1.97
CA GLU A 278 35.60 -26.34 3.19
C GLU A 278 36.38 -25.01 3.10
N ASP A 279 37.36 -24.87 2.20
CA ASP A 279 38.18 -23.66 2.04
C ASP A 279 37.49 -22.49 1.29
N ASP A 280 36.53 -22.75 0.40
CA ASP A 280 35.83 -21.72 -0.39
C ASP A 280 34.58 -21.14 0.34
N ILE A 281 34.25 -21.72 1.51
CA ILE A 281 33.09 -21.32 2.32
C ILE A 281 33.28 -19.91 2.91
N CYS A 282 34.52 -19.49 3.19
CA CYS A 282 34.80 -18.21 3.83
C CYS A 282 34.52 -17.00 2.91
N ASP A 283 34.83 -17.09 1.61
CA ASP A 283 34.67 -15.97 0.67
C ASP A 283 33.20 -15.75 0.25
N VAL A 284 32.42 -16.82 0.12
CA VAL A 284 30.98 -16.73 -0.18
C VAL A 284 30.19 -16.21 1.02
N ILE A 285 30.54 -16.64 2.23
CA ILE A 285 29.94 -16.10 3.46
C ILE A 285 30.27 -14.61 3.59
N PHE A 286 31.48 -14.16 3.25
CA PHE A 286 31.82 -12.73 3.31
C PHE A 286 30.97 -11.88 2.36
N GLN A 287 30.69 -12.33 1.13
CA GLN A 287 29.86 -11.56 0.20
C GLN A 287 28.36 -11.54 0.54
N VAL A 288 27.82 -12.64 1.06
CA VAL A 288 26.39 -12.74 1.43
C VAL A 288 26.11 -12.04 2.76
N VAL A 289 27.01 -12.19 3.74
CA VAL A 289 26.88 -11.56 5.06
C VAL A 289 27.17 -10.06 4.98
N VAL A 290 28.20 -9.58 4.29
CA VAL A 290 28.50 -8.13 4.31
C VAL A 290 27.42 -7.27 3.60
N LYS A 291 26.69 -7.81 2.61
CA LYS A 291 25.56 -7.09 1.98
C LYS A 291 24.21 -7.25 2.70
N GLY A 292 24.01 -8.33 3.45
CA GLY A 292 22.77 -8.57 4.21
C GLY A 292 22.81 -8.13 5.68
N PHE A 293 24.00 -8.05 6.28
CA PHE A 293 24.18 -7.96 7.74
C PHE A 293 24.55 -6.55 8.24
N LEU A 294 24.78 -5.58 7.34
CA LEU A 294 24.99 -4.17 7.74
C LEU A 294 23.72 -3.49 8.29
N MET A 295 22.58 -4.18 8.37
CA MET A 295 21.35 -3.65 8.98
C MET A 295 20.91 -4.33 10.29
N THR A 296 21.64 -5.32 10.81
CA THR A 296 21.14 -6.13 11.97
C THR A 296 22.11 -6.35 13.12
N ARG A 297 23.17 -5.55 13.31
CA ARG A 297 23.97 -5.61 14.54
C ARG A 297 23.85 -4.37 15.43
N ASN A 298 23.11 -4.55 16.52
CA ASN A 298 23.40 -3.93 17.82
C ASN A 298 24.81 -4.34 18.27
N PRO A 299 25.66 -3.41 18.74
CA PRO A 299 26.90 -3.77 19.41
C PRO A 299 26.60 -4.09 20.87
N ILE A 300 26.79 -5.35 21.25
CA ILE A 300 27.08 -5.72 22.64
C ILE A 300 28.61 -5.62 22.79
N ASN A 301 29.05 -4.53 23.42
CA ASN A 301 30.07 -4.47 24.47
C ASN A 301 30.23 -3.01 24.92
#